data_AF-A0A7M7PXT9-F1
#
_entry.id   AF-A0A7M7PXT9-F1
#
_cell.length_a   1.000
_cell.length_b   1.000
_cell.length_c   1.000
_cell.angle_alpha   90.00
_cell.angle_beta   90.00
_cell.angle_gamma   90.00
#
_symmetry.space_group_name_H-M   'P 1'
#
loop_
_entity.id
_entity.type
_entity.pdbx_description
1 polymer ?
#
loop_
_entity_poly.entity_id
_entity_poly.type
_entity_poly.pdbx_seq_one_letter_code
_entity_poly.pdbx_strand_id
1 'polypeptide(L)'
;MKEAFIKELEDVPYYCLTADNWTDSSNQSYIGITIHYVNNSAMTGRVLGCFPLYENHTSEYLMKSIQNIFDDFKIKNDKVTAMITDGAPNIKKAGIDLLGKDKHLVCIAHVASHLLPDALNNFKEFNTIINKVKAIVTQKKRSIPASDKLKEMQLKDGKTEGTILKLKLDVPTRWTTKIEMLERYILLEPYIYNAINKCEKPLNLLTREEISIVKDILPIMEPIKTVITEISGDDYPTCSLIIPIINCMKQKICSTVSTTEVGELFKTKLQTAMANRFKNIEMCSLLAVSTLLDPRFKKIHFKDPCAVSSALARIRKEIETMKPVDPKPRPTAVNTVNSNSI
;
A
#
# COMPACT_ATOMS: atom_id res chain seq x y z
N MET A 1 -18.08 0.04 25.91
CA MET A 1 -17.12 -0.40 24.87
C MET A 1 -15.94 0.57 24.77
N LYS A 2 -16.16 1.87 24.48
CA LYS A 2 -15.10 2.88 24.42
C LYS A 2 -14.28 3.00 25.71
N GLU A 3 -14.91 3.10 26.87
CA GLU A 3 -14.21 3.21 28.17
C GLU A 3 -13.29 2.00 28.45
N ALA A 4 -13.76 0.79 28.13
CA ALA A 4 -12.95 -0.43 28.27
C ALA A 4 -11.72 -0.40 27.35
N PHE A 5 -11.88 0.13 26.13
CA PHE A 5 -10.77 0.30 25.20
C PHE A 5 -9.78 1.38 25.65
N ILE A 6 -10.26 2.51 26.17
CA ILE A 6 -9.40 3.55 26.77
C ILE A 6 -8.56 2.95 27.90
N LYS A 7 -9.17 2.14 28.77
CA LYS A 7 -8.47 1.44 29.84
C LYS A 7 -7.40 0.47 29.31
N GLU A 8 -7.69 -0.27 28.24
CA GLU A 8 -6.70 -1.12 27.56
C GLU A 8 -5.47 -0.31 27.10
N LEU A 9 -5.69 0.89 26.52
CA LEU A 9 -4.60 1.76 26.05
C LEU A 9 -3.72 2.33 27.18
N GLU A 10 -4.20 2.35 28.43
CA GLU A 10 -3.40 2.80 29.57
C GLU A 10 -2.18 1.87 29.79
N ASP A 11 -2.39 0.57 29.60
CA ASP A 11 -1.38 -0.48 29.76
C ASP A 11 -0.46 -0.64 28.53
N VAL A 12 -0.87 -0.09 27.38
CA VAL A 12 -0.05 -0.12 26.16
C VAL A 12 1.11 0.87 26.31
N PRO A 13 2.38 0.44 26.24
CA PRO A 13 3.52 1.34 26.45
C PRO A 13 3.68 2.35 25.31
N TYR A 14 3.48 1.90 24.07
CA TYR A 14 3.68 2.69 22.85
C TYR A 14 2.72 2.23 21.76
N TYR A 15 2.33 3.16 20.88
CA TYR A 15 1.45 2.90 19.75
C TYR A 15 1.77 3.82 18.57
N CYS A 16 1.36 3.43 17.37
CA CYS A 16 1.36 4.29 16.19
C CYS A 16 -0.05 4.47 15.65
N LEU A 17 -0.22 5.47 14.79
CA LEU A 17 -1.52 5.85 14.24
C LEU A 17 -1.44 5.94 12.73
N THR A 18 -2.49 5.49 12.05
CA THR A 18 -2.69 5.76 10.63
C THR A 18 -3.91 6.65 10.51
N ALA A 19 -3.80 7.75 9.75
CA ALA A 19 -4.91 8.65 9.45
C ALA A 19 -5.11 8.76 7.93
N ASP A 20 -6.35 8.57 7.51
CA ASP A 20 -6.78 8.68 6.13
C ASP A 20 -7.93 9.68 6.01
N ASN A 21 -7.84 10.56 5.01
CA ASN A 21 -8.83 11.61 4.77
C ASN A 21 -9.43 11.40 3.38
N TRP A 22 -10.74 11.33 3.29
CA TRP A 22 -11.44 11.20 2.01
C TRP A 22 -12.74 12.00 1.99
N THR A 23 -13.25 12.22 0.80
CA THR A 23 -14.57 12.81 0.56
C THR A 23 -15.45 11.77 -0.11
N ASP A 24 -16.64 11.54 0.42
CA ASP A 24 -17.59 10.59 -0.14
C ASP A 24 -18.36 11.17 -1.35
N SER A 25 -19.22 10.36 -1.97
CA SER A 25 -20.01 10.77 -3.13
C SER A 25 -21.10 11.81 -2.83
N SER A 26 -21.39 12.08 -1.55
CA SER A 26 -22.30 13.14 -1.10
C SER A 26 -21.58 14.46 -0.81
N ASN A 27 -20.28 14.53 -1.10
CA ASN A 27 -19.38 15.65 -0.78
C ASN A 27 -19.17 15.86 0.73
N GLN A 28 -19.42 14.84 1.57
CA GLN A 28 -19.04 14.87 2.97
C GLN A 28 -17.62 14.32 3.13
N SER A 29 -16.77 15.09 3.80
CA SER A 29 -15.41 14.68 4.12
C SER A 29 -15.31 13.98 5.46
N TYR A 30 -14.36 13.06 5.60
CA TYR A 30 -14.10 12.35 6.83
C TYR A 30 -12.60 12.21 7.09
N ILE A 31 -12.26 12.00 8.36
CA ILE A 31 -10.96 11.48 8.81
C ILE A 31 -11.18 10.15 9.53
N GLY A 32 -10.58 9.10 9.01
CA GLY A 32 -10.48 7.81 9.67
C GLY A 32 -9.16 7.72 10.44
N ILE A 33 -9.21 7.32 11.72
CA ILE A 33 -8.00 7.08 12.50
C ILE A 33 -8.01 5.65 13.02
N THR A 34 -6.90 4.94 12.81
CA THR A 34 -6.66 3.60 13.37
C THR A 34 -5.40 3.66 14.23
N ILE A 35 -5.48 3.08 15.42
CA ILE A 35 -4.36 2.93 16.35
C ILE A 35 -3.82 1.50 16.28
N HIS A 36 -2.50 1.37 16.29
CA HIS A 36 -1.80 0.10 16.18
C HIS A 36 -0.80 -0.03 17.32
N TYR A 37 -0.79 -1.19 17.96
CA TYR A 37 0.09 -1.50 19.10
C TYR A 37 0.40 -2.98 19.17
N VAL A 38 1.38 -3.33 20.01
CA VAL A 38 1.71 -4.72 20.30
C VAL A 38 0.98 -5.16 21.56
N ASN A 39 0.23 -6.25 21.47
CA ASN A 39 -0.42 -6.92 22.58
C ASN A 39 -0.08 -8.41 22.55
N ASN A 40 0.43 -8.98 23.65
CA ASN A 40 0.85 -10.38 23.72
C ASN A 40 1.75 -10.83 22.55
N SER A 41 2.71 -9.98 22.17
CA SER A 41 3.63 -10.20 21.03
C SER A 41 2.96 -10.24 19.64
N ALA A 42 1.67 -9.93 19.55
CA ALA A 42 0.94 -9.81 18.30
C ALA A 42 0.65 -8.34 17.97
N MET A 43 0.63 -8.01 16.69
CA MET A 43 0.17 -6.70 16.24
C MET A 43 -1.35 -6.61 16.41
N THR A 44 -1.81 -5.51 16.99
CA THR A 44 -3.22 -5.23 17.22
C THR A 44 -3.56 -3.88 16.61
N GLY A 45 -4.48 -3.89 15.64
CA GLY A 45 -5.09 -2.69 15.07
C GLY A 45 -6.50 -2.46 15.61
N ARG A 46 -6.85 -1.21 15.92
CA ARG A 46 -8.20 -0.80 16.32
C ARG A 46 -8.57 0.50 15.63
N VAL A 47 -9.70 0.51 14.93
CA VAL A 47 -10.26 1.74 14.35
C VAL A 47 -10.83 2.57 15.50
N LEU A 48 -10.30 3.77 15.71
CA LEU A 48 -10.84 4.71 16.69
C LEU A 48 -12.20 5.23 16.22
N GLY A 49 -12.29 5.51 14.93
CA GLY A 49 -13.53 5.93 14.29
C GLY A 49 -13.29 6.58 12.93
N CYS A 50 -14.40 6.93 12.30
CA CYS A 50 -14.49 7.74 11.10
C CYS A 50 -15.28 9.00 11.47
N PHE A 51 -14.60 10.15 11.49
CA PHE A 51 -15.15 11.39 12.01
C PHE A 51 -15.42 12.36 10.85
N PRO A 52 -16.62 12.96 10.77
CA PRO A 52 -16.93 13.93 9.72
C PRO A 52 -16.10 15.21 9.90
N LEU A 53 -15.70 15.79 8.78
CA LEU A 53 -15.01 17.08 8.70
C LEU A 53 -15.96 18.10 8.06
N TYR A 54 -16.07 19.28 8.68
CA TYR A 54 -17.06 20.30 8.30
C TYR A 54 -16.45 21.59 7.75
N GLU A 55 -15.12 21.73 7.83
CA GLU A 55 -14.40 22.92 7.37
C GLU A 55 -13.44 22.60 6.23
N ASN A 56 -12.88 23.65 5.63
CA ASN A 56 -11.77 23.50 4.69
C ASN A 56 -10.60 22.78 5.37
N HIS A 57 -10.04 21.79 4.68
CA HIS A 57 -8.98 20.91 5.20
C HIS A 57 -7.61 21.61 5.33
N THR A 58 -7.54 22.75 6.03
CA THR A 58 -6.29 23.42 6.39
C THR A 58 -5.51 22.56 7.38
N SER A 59 -4.19 22.75 7.45
CA SER A 59 -3.35 22.04 8.41
C SER A 59 -3.80 22.23 9.86
N GLU A 60 -4.21 23.45 10.22
CA GLU A 60 -4.61 23.86 11.55
C GLU A 60 -5.92 23.19 11.96
N TYR A 61 -6.90 23.14 11.05
CA TYR A 61 -8.18 22.48 11.28
C TYR A 61 -8.03 20.96 11.43
N LEU A 62 -7.23 20.33 10.54
CA LEU A 62 -6.95 18.90 10.63
C LEU A 62 -6.20 18.54 11.92
N MET A 63 -5.20 19.34 12.31
CA MET A 63 -4.47 19.16 13.56
C MET A 63 -5.41 19.23 14.76
N LYS A 64 -6.28 20.24 14.83
CA LYS A 64 -7.27 20.39 15.90
C LYS A 64 -8.25 19.22 15.92
N SER A 65 -8.69 18.76 14.76
CA SER A 65 -9.59 17.60 14.64
C SER A 65 -8.93 16.32 15.18
N ILE A 66 -7.67 16.08 14.84
CA ILE A 66 -6.90 14.92 15.35
C ILE A 66 -6.68 15.06 16.87
N GLN A 67 -6.31 16.24 17.37
CA GLN A 67 -6.12 16.48 18.80
C GLN A 67 -7.41 16.24 19.59
N ASN A 68 -8.56 16.69 19.09
CA ASN A 68 -9.86 16.42 19.72
C ASN A 68 -10.14 14.91 19.81
N ILE A 69 -9.81 14.14 18.77
CA ILE A 69 -9.93 12.67 18.80
C ILE A 69 -8.98 12.08 19.83
N PHE A 70 -7.74 12.57 19.93
CA PHE A 70 -6.80 12.12 20.95
C PHE A 70 -7.32 12.40 22.36
N ASP A 71 -7.88 13.57 22.61
CA ASP A 71 -8.43 13.97 23.92
C ASP A 71 -9.65 13.13 24.30
N ASP A 72 -10.49 12.78 23.31
CA ASP A 72 -11.69 11.97 23.45
C ASP A 72 -11.39 10.49 23.75
N PHE A 73 -10.27 9.98 23.23
CA PHE A 73 -9.77 8.63 23.49
C PHE A 73 -8.63 8.57 24.53
N LYS A 74 -8.28 9.69 25.17
CA LYS A 74 -7.17 9.83 26.14
C LYS A 74 -5.82 9.33 25.61
N ILE A 75 -5.58 9.54 24.31
CA ILE A 75 -4.32 9.22 23.64
C ILE A 75 -3.27 10.24 24.08
N LYS A 76 -2.17 9.73 24.64
CA LYS A 76 -1.03 10.54 25.07
C LYS A 76 0.01 10.66 23.94
N ASN A 77 0.44 11.89 23.64
CA ASN A 77 1.37 12.19 22.53
C ASN A 77 2.78 11.61 22.76
N ASP A 78 3.20 11.46 24.01
CA ASP A 78 4.50 10.89 24.41
C ASP A 78 4.58 9.39 24.07
N LYS A 79 3.46 8.65 24.18
CA LYS A 79 3.34 7.24 23.78
C LYS A 79 3.22 7.02 22.26
N VAL A 80 2.89 8.05 21.47
CA VAL A 80 2.84 7.92 20.01
C VAL A 80 4.26 7.81 19.45
N THR A 81 4.56 6.72 18.74
CA THR A 81 5.86 6.51 18.09
C THR A 81 5.88 6.99 16.66
N ALA A 82 4.76 6.88 15.96
CA ALA A 82 4.60 7.38 14.60
C ALA A 82 3.12 7.70 14.27
N MET A 83 2.92 8.65 13.38
CA MET A 83 1.66 8.88 12.67
C MET A 83 1.91 8.80 11.16
N ILE A 84 1.12 7.97 10.49
CA ILE A 84 1.21 7.69 9.07
C ILE A 84 0.02 8.36 8.37
N THR A 85 0.29 9.15 7.32
CA THR A 85 -0.75 9.80 6.50
C THR A 85 -0.46 9.63 5.02
N ASP A 86 -1.41 9.90 4.13
CA ASP A 86 -1.24 9.79 2.67
C ASP A 86 -0.14 10.73 2.10
N GLY A 87 0.26 11.76 2.85
CA GLY A 87 1.28 12.73 2.47
C GLY A 87 0.74 13.97 1.76
N ALA A 88 -0.58 14.16 1.69
CA ALA A 88 -1.15 15.42 1.22
C ALA A 88 -0.64 16.59 2.09
N PRO A 89 -0.35 17.77 1.52
CA PRO A 89 0.40 18.82 2.21
C PRO A 89 -0.18 19.22 3.59
N ASN A 90 -1.50 19.36 3.69
CA ASN A 90 -2.16 19.84 4.89
C ASN A 90 -2.19 18.78 6.01
N ILE A 91 -2.54 17.53 5.70
CA ILE A 91 -2.57 16.45 6.72
C ILE A 91 -1.16 16.06 7.16
N LYS A 92 -0.18 16.14 6.25
CA LYS A 92 1.24 15.98 6.57
C LYS A 92 1.70 17.06 7.55
N LYS A 93 1.42 18.34 7.25
CA LYS A 93 1.76 19.44 8.15
C LYS A 93 1.06 19.30 9.50
N ALA A 94 -0.23 18.96 9.52
CA ALA A 94 -0.98 18.71 10.74
C ALA A 94 -0.34 17.64 11.64
N GLY A 95 0.06 16.49 11.08
CA GLY A 95 0.73 15.43 11.83
C GLY A 95 2.11 15.84 12.36
N ILE A 96 2.87 16.61 11.57
CA ILE A 96 4.18 17.15 11.98
C ILE A 96 4.04 18.18 13.08
N ASP A 97 3.08 19.10 12.99
CA ASP A 97 2.85 20.13 14.00
C ASP A 97 2.34 19.52 15.32
N LEU A 98 1.58 18.43 15.24
CA LEU A 98 1.04 17.71 16.40
C LEU A 98 2.09 16.87 17.15
N LEU A 99 2.91 16.11 16.43
CA LEU A 99 3.76 15.06 17.00
C LEU A 99 5.27 15.27 16.76
N GLY A 100 5.63 16.23 15.93
CA GLY A 100 6.99 16.46 15.47
C GLY A 100 7.35 15.68 14.22
N LYS A 101 8.30 16.22 13.47
CA LYS A 101 8.76 15.68 12.18
C LYS A 101 9.27 14.24 12.27
N ASP A 102 9.96 13.89 13.35
CA ASP A 102 10.57 12.56 13.54
C ASP A 102 9.55 11.44 13.85
N LYS A 103 8.29 11.82 14.12
CA LYS A 103 7.17 10.90 14.34
C LYS A 103 6.19 10.89 13.17
N HIS A 104 6.42 11.63 12.09
CA HIS A 104 5.55 11.58 10.91
C HIS A 104 6.17 10.71 9.81
N LEU A 105 5.35 9.85 9.21
CA LEU A 105 5.72 9.06 8.04
C LEU A 105 4.64 9.20 6.96
N VAL A 106 5.05 9.36 5.71
CA VAL A 106 4.12 9.29 4.58
C VAL A 106 3.87 7.82 4.24
N CYS A 107 2.62 7.48 3.93
CA CYS A 107 2.22 6.15 3.50
C CYS A 107 2.99 5.73 2.24
N ILE A 108 3.85 4.71 2.37
CA ILE A 108 4.71 4.29 1.28
C ILE A 108 3.92 3.58 0.17
N ALA A 109 2.79 2.95 0.49
CA ALA A 109 1.85 2.45 -0.52
C ALA A 109 1.34 3.59 -1.41
N HIS A 110 0.96 4.73 -0.79
CA HIS A 110 0.54 5.92 -1.52
C HIS A 110 1.70 6.49 -2.36
N VAL A 111 2.92 6.57 -1.84
CA VAL A 111 4.09 7.01 -2.62
C VAL A 111 4.35 6.11 -3.82
N ALA A 112 4.30 4.79 -3.63
CA ALA A 112 4.50 3.80 -4.69
C ALA A 112 3.39 3.85 -5.75
N SER A 113 2.16 4.20 -5.36
CA SER A 113 1.04 4.33 -6.29
C SER A 113 1.25 5.40 -7.37
N HIS A 114 2.04 6.43 -7.08
CA HIS A 114 2.33 7.52 -8.01
C HIS A 114 3.41 7.18 -9.03
N LEU A 115 4.12 6.05 -8.90
CA LEU A 115 5.15 5.64 -9.85
C LEU A 115 4.59 5.44 -11.26
N LEU A 116 3.41 4.83 -11.37
CA LEU A 116 2.75 4.62 -12.65
C LEU A 116 2.25 5.93 -13.27
N PRO A 117 1.47 6.78 -12.57
CA PRO A 117 1.14 8.12 -13.05
C PRO A 117 2.35 8.93 -13.51
N ASP A 118 3.45 8.94 -12.73
CA ASP A 118 4.68 9.67 -13.08
C ASP A 118 5.31 9.12 -14.36
N ALA A 119 5.39 7.79 -14.50
CA ALA A 119 5.96 7.14 -15.69
C ALA A 119 5.08 7.31 -16.94
N LEU A 120 3.76 7.39 -16.76
CA LEU A 120 2.78 7.60 -17.84
C LEU A 120 2.61 9.08 -18.20
N ASN A 121 3.14 10.00 -17.38
CA ASN A 121 3.04 11.43 -17.65
C ASN A 121 3.70 11.77 -19.00
N ASN A 122 2.95 12.45 -19.86
CA ASN A 122 3.33 12.77 -21.25
C ASN A 122 3.73 11.54 -22.11
N PHE A 123 3.29 10.33 -21.75
CA PHE A 123 3.59 9.12 -22.53
C PHE A 123 2.43 8.77 -23.48
N LYS A 124 2.28 9.54 -24.56
CA LYS A 124 1.11 9.47 -25.45
C LYS A 124 0.87 8.09 -26.05
N GLU A 125 1.92 7.42 -26.49
CA GLU A 125 1.84 6.13 -27.17
C GLU A 125 1.19 5.06 -26.30
N PHE A 126 1.74 4.78 -25.11
CA PHE A 126 1.17 3.77 -24.23
C PHE A 126 -0.18 4.20 -23.61
N ASN A 127 -0.37 5.51 -23.33
CA ASN A 127 -1.68 6.01 -22.88
C ASN A 127 -2.78 5.79 -23.92
N THR A 128 -2.47 5.88 -25.22
CA THR A 128 -3.42 5.59 -26.29
C THR A 128 -3.88 4.13 -26.22
N ILE A 129 -2.95 3.20 -26.03
CA ILE A 129 -3.24 1.77 -25.88
C ILE A 129 -4.09 1.52 -24.62
N ILE A 130 -3.73 2.10 -23.47
CA ILE A 130 -4.50 1.97 -22.21
C ILE A 130 -5.93 2.45 -22.39
N ASN A 131 -6.12 3.61 -23.03
CA ASN A 131 -7.45 4.19 -23.27
C ASN A 131 -8.28 3.33 -24.22
N LYS A 132 -7.65 2.75 -25.25
CA LYS A 132 -8.30 1.81 -26.17
C LYS A 132 -8.78 0.55 -25.44
N VAL A 133 -7.93 -0.05 -24.59
CA VAL A 133 -8.34 -1.18 -23.73
C VAL A 133 -9.51 -0.79 -22.82
N LYS A 134 -9.43 0.38 -22.16
CA LYS A 134 -10.49 0.87 -21.28
C LYS A 134 -11.83 1.04 -22.01
N ALA A 135 -11.80 1.56 -23.25
CA ALA A 135 -12.99 1.71 -24.08
C ALA A 135 -13.62 0.35 -24.43
N ILE A 136 -12.80 -0.63 -24.85
CA ILE A 136 -13.24 -1.99 -25.17
C ILE A 136 -13.89 -2.65 -23.95
N VAL A 137 -13.23 -2.60 -22.78
CA VAL A 137 -13.76 -3.17 -21.54
C VAL A 137 -15.07 -2.50 -21.15
N THR A 138 -15.17 -1.18 -21.28
CA THR A 138 -16.37 -0.40 -20.95
C THR A 138 -17.53 -0.78 -21.86
N GLN A 139 -17.30 -0.87 -23.18
CA GLN A 139 -18.31 -1.29 -24.13
C GLN A 139 -18.81 -2.70 -23.83
N LYS A 140 -17.89 -3.65 -23.62
CA LYS A 140 -18.24 -5.03 -23.28
C LYS A 140 -19.12 -5.09 -22.04
N LYS A 141 -18.75 -4.38 -20.96
CA LYS A 141 -19.50 -4.41 -19.69
C LYS A 141 -20.94 -3.92 -19.82
N ARG A 142 -21.26 -3.13 -20.84
CA ARG A 142 -22.62 -2.65 -21.14
C ARG A 142 -23.42 -3.59 -22.04
N SER A 143 -22.78 -4.61 -22.62
CA SER A 143 -23.42 -5.55 -23.54
C SER A 143 -23.60 -6.93 -22.90
N ILE A 144 -24.87 -7.31 -22.70
CA ILE A 144 -25.24 -8.66 -22.24
C ILE A 144 -24.85 -9.71 -23.30
N PRO A 145 -25.18 -9.54 -24.60
CA PRO A 145 -24.78 -10.52 -25.63
C PRO A 145 -23.27 -10.74 -25.71
N ALA A 146 -22.47 -9.67 -25.59
CA ALA A 146 -21.00 -9.79 -25.56
C ALA A 146 -20.51 -10.50 -24.30
N SER A 147 -21.21 -10.33 -23.18
CA SER A 147 -20.90 -11.01 -21.92
C SER A 147 -21.18 -12.49 -21.97
N ASP A 148 -22.33 -12.87 -22.53
CA ASP A 148 -22.70 -14.27 -22.74
C ASP A 148 -21.77 -14.93 -23.74
N LYS A 149 -21.40 -14.22 -24.81
CA LYS A 149 -20.47 -14.77 -25.80
C LYS A 149 -19.08 -15.03 -25.22
N LEU A 150 -18.54 -14.09 -24.42
CA LEU A 150 -17.27 -14.28 -23.73
C LEU A 150 -17.31 -15.48 -22.77
N LYS A 151 -18.45 -15.69 -22.11
CA LYS A 151 -18.68 -16.82 -21.21
C LYS A 151 -18.76 -18.15 -22.00
N GLU A 152 -19.57 -18.20 -23.05
CA GLU A 152 -19.76 -19.35 -23.93
C GLU A 152 -18.42 -19.87 -24.48
N MET A 153 -17.56 -18.97 -24.96
CA MET A 153 -16.26 -19.38 -25.53
C MET A 153 -15.31 -19.95 -24.48
N GLN A 154 -15.28 -19.38 -23.28
CA GLN A 154 -14.47 -19.91 -22.19
C GLN A 154 -14.94 -21.30 -21.74
N LEU A 155 -16.26 -21.54 -21.72
CA LEU A 155 -16.82 -22.87 -21.44
C LEU A 155 -16.43 -23.89 -22.52
N LYS A 156 -16.45 -23.49 -23.80
CA LYS A 156 -15.99 -24.34 -24.92
C LYS A 156 -14.51 -24.71 -24.82
N ASP A 157 -13.70 -23.84 -24.25
CA ASP A 157 -12.28 -24.09 -23.96
C ASP A 157 -12.06 -24.86 -22.64
N GLY A 158 -13.11 -25.43 -22.06
CA GLY A 158 -13.02 -26.30 -20.89
C GLY A 158 -13.00 -25.58 -19.53
N LYS A 159 -13.27 -24.27 -19.48
CA LYS A 159 -13.49 -23.59 -18.19
C LYS A 159 -14.84 -24.00 -17.60
N THR A 160 -14.95 -23.90 -16.27
CA THR A 160 -16.20 -24.14 -15.54
C THR A 160 -16.82 -22.81 -15.13
N GLU A 161 -18.07 -22.83 -14.67
CA GLU A 161 -18.75 -21.64 -14.15
C GLU A 161 -17.94 -20.89 -13.08
N GLY A 162 -17.21 -21.64 -12.24
CA GLY A 162 -16.35 -21.07 -11.19
C GLY A 162 -15.02 -20.50 -11.68
N THR A 163 -14.56 -20.84 -12.89
CA THR A 163 -13.25 -20.41 -13.43
C THR A 163 -13.35 -19.43 -14.60
N ILE A 164 -14.57 -19.09 -15.05
CA ILE A 164 -14.79 -18.05 -16.06
C ILE A 164 -14.30 -16.70 -15.56
N LEU A 165 -13.55 -16.01 -16.41
CA LEU A 165 -13.06 -14.67 -16.11
C LEU A 165 -13.90 -13.61 -16.82
N LYS A 166 -14.14 -12.52 -16.10
CA LYS A 166 -14.74 -11.28 -16.63
C LYS A 166 -13.65 -10.24 -16.87
N LEU A 167 -13.84 -9.33 -17.82
CA LEU A 167 -12.96 -8.17 -17.98
C LEU A 167 -13.04 -7.27 -16.74
N LYS A 168 -11.88 -6.75 -16.32
CA LYS A 168 -11.74 -5.81 -15.19
C LYS A 168 -11.61 -4.40 -15.75
N LEU A 169 -12.29 -3.44 -15.13
CA LEU A 169 -12.20 -2.03 -15.52
C LEU A 169 -11.31 -1.29 -14.52
N ASP A 170 -10.41 -0.46 -15.02
CA ASP A 170 -9.58 0.45 -14.23
C ASP A 170 -10.46 1.40 -13.40
N VAL A 171 -10.18 1.46 -12.10
CA VAL A 171 -10.81 2.36 -11.13
C VAL A 171 -9.72 3.32 -10.67
N PRO A 172 -9.75 4.61 -11.10
CA PRO A 172 -8.64 5.53 -10.86
C PRO A 172 -8.23 5.68 -9.39
N THR A 173 -9.17 5.51 -8.46
CA THR A 173 -8.92 5.57 -7.00
C THR A 173 -8.28 4.31 -6.42
N ARG A 174 -8.11 3.23 -7.22
CA ARG A 174 -7.50 1.96 -6.81
C ARG A 174 -6.29 1.64 -7.69
N TRP A 175 -5.11 1.88 -7.14
CA TRP A 175 -3.86 2.04 -7.87
C TRP A 175 -3.41 0.81 -8.69
N THR A 176 -3.77 -0.41 -8.28
CA THR A 176 -3.42 -1.66 -8.98
C THR A 176 -4.33 -1.96 -10.17
N THR A 177 -5.51 -1.35 -10.25
CA THR A 177 -6.57 -1.79 -11.16
C THR A 177 -6.26 -1.53 -12.64
N LYS A 178 -5.38 -0.56 -12.94
CA LYS A 178 -4.88 -0.33 -14.30
C LYS A 178 -4.06 -1.52 -14.81
N ILE A 179 -3.14 -2.02 -13.99
CA ILE A 179 -2.35 -3.22 -14.30
C ILE A 179 -3.31 -4.41 -14.48
N GLU A 180 -4.23 -4.61 -13.53
CA GLU A 180 -5.17 -5.72 -13.57
C GLU A 180 -6.11 -5.70 -14.79
N MET A 181 -6.49 -4.51 -15.27
CA MET A 181 -7.26 -4.35 -16.51
C MET A 181 -6.45 -4.83 -17.72
N LEU A 182 -5.19 -4.41 -17.82
CA LEU A 182 -4.31 -4.79 -18.93
C LEU A 182 -3.98 -6.29 -18.88
N GLU A 183 -3.60 -6.83 -17.72
CA GLU A 183 -3.37 -8.27 -17.51
C GLU A 183 -4.61 -9.08 -17.93
N ARG A 184 -5.80 -8.64 -17.48
CA ARG A 184 -7.05 -9.33 -17.79
C ARG A 184 -7.42 -9.24 -19.27
N TYR A 185 -7.13 -8.12 -19.92
CA TYR A 185 -7.33 -7.96 -21.35
C TYR A 185 -6.45 -8.95 -22.12
N ILE A 186 -5.15 -9.01 -21.82
CA ILE A 186 -4.21 -9.93 -22.47
C ILE A 186 -4.60 -11.39 -22.25
N LEU A 187 -4.99 -11.76 -21.02
CA LEU A 187 -5.44 -13.11 -20.71
C LEU A 187 -6.70 -13.54 -21.46
N LEU A 188 -7.58 -12.58 -21.78
CA LEU A 188 -8.83 -12.84 -22.49
C LEU A 188 -8.77 -12.54 -23.98
N GLU A 189 -7.64 -12.02 -24.48
CA GLU A 189 -7.44 -11.58 -25.86
C GLU A 189 -7.98 -12.57 -26.91
N PRO A 190 -7.76 -13.91 -26.80
CA PRO A 190 -8.30 -14.88 -27.75
C PRO A 190 -9.83 -14.87 -27.91
N TYR A 191 -10.56 -14.40 -26.89
CA TYR A 191 -12.02 -14.37 -26.86
C TYR A 191 -12.61 -13.00 -27.24
N ILE A 192 -11.82 -11.93 -27.13
CA ILE A 192 -12.33 -10.55 -27.15
C ILE A 192 -12.97 -10.22 -28.50
N TYR A 193 -12.38 -10.66 -29.61
CA TYR A 193 -12.93 -10.40 -30.94
C TYR A 193 -14.37 -10.87 -31.11
N ASN A 194 -14.60 -12.14 -30.81
CA ASN A 194 -15.92 -12.75 -30.91
C ASN A 194 -16.94 -12.13 -29.94
N ALA A 195 -16.50 -11.75 -28.73
CA ALA A 195 -17.36 -11.07 -27.76
C ALA A 195 -17.75 -9.65 -28.22
N ILE A 196 -16.77 -8.85 -28.66
CA ILE A 196 -16.99 -7.45 -29.06
C ILE A 196 -17.81 -7.34 -30.35
N ASN A 197 -17.73 -8.32 -31.25
CA ASN A 197 -18.59 -8.41 -32.44
C ASN A 197 -20.08 -8.58 -32.12
N LYS A 198 -20.44 -8.87 -30.86
CA LYS A 198 -21.84 -8.89 -30.40
C LYS A 198 -22.35 -7.54 -29.89
N CYS A 199 -21.51 -6.50 -29.89
CA CYS A 199 -21.92 -5.14 -29.60
C CYS A 199 -22.52 -4.49 -30.86
N GLU A 200 -23.46 -3.54 -30.70
CA GLU A 200 -24.11 -2.84 -31.82
C GLU A 200 -23.12 -2.08 -32.73
N LYS A 201 -22.06 -1.52 -32.13
CA LYS A 201 -20.99 -0.78 -32.83
C LYS A 201 -19.62 -1.26 -32.34
N PRO A 202 -19.14 -2.44 -32.79
CA PRO A 202 -17.91 -3.04 -32.29
C PRO A 202 -16.71 -2.09 -32.42
N LEU A 203 -15.95 -1.92 -31.34
CA LEU A 203 -14.71 -1.13 -31.37
C LEU A 203 -13.57 -1.92 -32.01
N ASN A 204 -12.64 -1.20 -32.65
CA ASN A 204 -11.38 -1.78 -33.13
C ASN A 204 -10.54 -2.28 -31.94
N LEU A 205 -10.09 -3.52 -32.03
CA LEU A 205 -9.23 -4.14 -31.03
C LEU A 205 -7.79 -3.64 -31.14
N LEU A 206 -6.99 -4.01 -30.15
CA LEU A 206 -5.54 -3.79 -30.21
C LEU A 206 -4.92 -4.49 -31.42
N THR A 207 -3.97 -3.85 -32.09
CA THR A 207 -3.14 -4.48 -33.13
C THR A 207 -2.15 -5.46 -32.49
N ARG A 208 -1.47 -6.26 -33.32
CA ARG A 208 -0.44 -7.20 -32.83
C ARG A 208 0.72 -6.45 -32.17
N GLU A 209 1.09 -5.30 -32.72
CA GLU A 209 2.12 -4.41 -32.20
C GLU A 209 1.71 -3.83 -30.85
N GLU A 210 0.48 -3.32 -30.73
CA GLU A 210 -0.06 -2.81 -29.46
C GLU A 210 -0.13 -3.91 -28.39
N ILE A 211 -0.53 -5.14 -28.76
CA ILE A 211 -0.52 -6.30 -27.86
C ILE A 211 0.91 -6.63 -27.41
N SER A 212 1.88 -6.58 -28.33
CA SER A 212 3.29 -6.80 -28.01
C SER A 212 3.81 -5.79 -26.98
N ILE A 213 3.51 -4.50 -27.18
CA ILE A 213 3.86 -3.42 -26.24
C ILE A 213 3.25 -3.67 -24.85
N VAL A 214 1.97 -4.06 -24.76
CA VAL A 214 1.34 -4.35 -23.46
C VAL A 214 2.00 -5.55 -22.78
N LYS A 215 2.28 -6.63 -23.54
CA LYS A 215 2.98 -7.81 -23.02
C LYS A 215 4.40 -7.51 -22.55
N ASP A 216 5.07 -6.56 -23.19
CA ASP A 216 6.42 -6.11 -22.83
C ASP A 216 6.42 -5.25 -21.55
N ILE A 217 5.43 -4.37 -21.39
CA ILE A 217 5.33 -3.45 -20.25
C ILE A 217 4.77 -4.13 -18.99
N LEU A 218 3.87 -5.10 -19.11
CA LEU A 218 3.23 -5.75 -17.95
C LEU A 218 4.24 -6.32 -16.93
N PRO A 219 5.29 -7.08 -17.33
CA PRO A 219 6.34 -7.55 -16.42
C PRO A 219 7.14 -6.43 -15.73
N ILE A 220 7.19 -5.24 -16.32
CA ILE A 220 7.84 -4.06 -15.74
C ILE A 220 6.94 -3.42 -14.66
N MET A 221 5.62 -3.44 -14.85
CA MET A 221 4.64 -2.90 -13.90
C MET A 221 4.35 -3.85 -12.73
N GLU A 222 4.47 -5.17 -12.93
CA GLU A 222 4.12 -6.20 -11.94
C GLU A 222 4.80 -6.00 -10.56
N PRO A 223 6.11 -5.69 -10.47
CA PRO A 223 6.75 -5.50 -9.17
C PRO A 223 6.13 -4.38 -8.35
N ILE A 224 5.61 -3.33 -9.00
CA ILE A 224 4.94 -2.22 -8.32
C ILE A 224 3.65 -2.71 -7.66
N LYS A 225 2.85 -3.49 -8.39
CA LYS A 225 1.59 -4.07 -7.87
C LYS A 225 1.86 -4.97 -6.68
N THR A 226 2.86 -5.83 -6.79
CA THR A 226 3.25 -6.76 -5.71
C THR A 226 3.70 -6.00 -4.47
N VAL A 227 4.56 -4.98 -4.63
CA VAL A 227 5.00 -4.13 -3.51
C VAL A 227 3.84 -3.39 -2.86
N ILE A 228 2.99 -2.73 -3.64
CA ILE A 228 1.83 -1.98 -3.10
C ILE A 228 0.92 -2.93 -2.31
N THR A 229 0.67 -4.12 -2.84
CA THR A 229 -0.18 -5.13 -2.18
C THR A 229 0.42 -5.54 -0.84
N GLU A 230 1.72 -5.88 -0.83
CA GLU A 230 2.42 -6.35 0.37
C GLU A 230 2.52 -5.28 1.47
N ILE A 231 2.79 -4.02 1.11
CA ILE A 231 2.92 -2.95 2.13
C ILE A 231 1.58 -2.32 2.53
N SER A 232 0.48 -2.74 1.91
CA SER A 232 -0.89 -2.36 2.31
C SER A 232 -1.55 -3.37 3.25
N GLY A 233 -0.87 -4.46 3.62
CA GLY A 233 -1.35 -5.41 4.61
C GLY A 233 -1.48 -4.81 6.01
N ASP A 234 -2.42 -5.33 6.80
CA ASP A 234 -2.80 -4.82 8.12
C ASP A 234 -2.77 -5.88 9.24
N ASP A 235 -2.35 -7.10 8.93
CA ASP A 235 -2.23 -8.23 9.86
C ASP A 235 -0.77 -8.61 10.20
N TYR A 236 0.22 -7.94 9.60
CA TYR A 236 1.64 -8.08 9.92
C TYR A 236 2.40 -6.75 9.92
N PRO A 237 3.56 -6.67 10.61
CA PRO A 237 4.40 -5.48 10.58
C PRO A 237 4.96 -5.20 9.18
N THR A 238 4.55 -4.07 8.59
CA THR A 238 5.01 -3.64 7.25
C THR A 238 6.21 -2.70 7.29
N CYS A 239 6.42 -1.96 8.38
CA CYS A 239 7.42 -0.90 8.46
C CYS A 239 8.86 -1.39 8.18
N SER A 240 9.24 -2.54 8.74
CA SER A 240 10.57 -3.14 8.53
C SER A 240 10.76 -3.77 7.14
N LEU A 241 9.67 -4.03 6.41
CA LEU A 241 9.70 -4.58 5.06
C LEU A 241 10.00 -3.52 3.99
N ILE A 242 9.73 -2.24 4.29
CA ILE A 242 9.71 -1.16 3.30
C ILE A 242 11.06 -0.96 2.60
N ILE A 243 12.18 -0.85 3.33
CA ILE A 243 13.49 -0.68 2.69
C ILE A 243 13.86 -1.90 1.84
N PRO A 244 13.78 -3.15 2.37
CA PRO A 244 14.01 -4.36 1.58
C PRO A 244 13.16 -4.42 0.31
N ILE A 245 11.85 -4.29 0.45
CA ILE A 245 10.92 -4.54 -0.66
C ILE A 245 11.05 -3.48 -1.76
N ILE A 246 11.32 -2.22 -1.41
CA ILE A 246 11.57 -1.15 -2.39
C ILE A 246 12.89 -1.38 -3.12
N ASN A 247 13.94 -1.84 -2.43
CA ASN A 247 15.21 -2.13 -3.09
C ASN A 247 15.13 -3.38 -3.98
N CYS A 248 14.38 -4.41 -3.57
CA CYS A 248 14.06 -5.57 -4.40
C CYS A 248 13.23 -5.18 -5.63
N MET A 249 12.22 -4.32 -5.47
CA MET A 249 11.41 -3.78 -6.57
C MET A 249 12.28 -3.07 -7.61
N LYS A 250 13.16 -2.15 -7.15
CA LYS A 250 14.11 -1.44 -8.02
C LYS A 250 15.00 -2.42 -8.80
N GLN A 251 15.57 -3.41 -8.12
CA GLN A 251 16.41 -4.43 -8.77
C GLN A 251 15.64 -5.25 -9.80
N LYS A 252 14.44 -5.74 -9.43
CA LYS A 252 13.60 -6.53 -10.31
C LYS A 252 13.25 -5.77 -11.58
N ILE A 253 12.75 -4.53 -11.45
CA ILE A 253 12.44 -3.66 -12.59
C ILE A 253 13.67 -3.42 -13.46
N CYS A 254 14.83 -3.11 -12.87
CA CYS A 254 16.07 -2.92 -13.63
C CYS A 254 16.49 -4.18 -14.41
N SER A 255 16.31 -5.37 -13.83
CA SER A 255 16.66 -6.65 -14.44
C SER A 255 15.65 -7.14 -15.50
N THR A 256 14.42 -6.62 -15.49
CA THR A 256 13.39 -7.01 -16.49
C THR A 256 13.84 -6.59 -17.89
N VAL A 257 13.90 -7.55 -18.81
CA VAL A 257 14.25 -7.29 -20.22
C VAL A 257 13.05 -6.69 -20.94
N SER A 258 13.29 -5.62 -21.69
CA SER A 258 12.32 -5.02 -22.61
C SER A 258 12.63 -5.44 -24.03
N THR A 259 11.61 -5.66 -24.84
CA THR A 259 11.70 -6.17 -26.22
C THR A 259 11.19 -5.17 -27.25
N THR A 260 10.47 -4.14 -26.81
CA THR A 260 9.98 -3.02 -27.63
C THR A 260 10.65 -1.71 -27.22
N GLU A 261 10.78 -0.76 -28.16
CA GLU A 261 11.28 0.59 -27.88
C GLU A 261 10.40 1.31 -26.85
N VAL A 262 9.08 1.09 -26.92
CA VAL A 262 8.09 1.65 -26.00
C VAL A 262 8.29 1.12 -24.58
N GLY A 263 8.54 -0.18 -24.44
CA GLY A 263 8.83 -0.80 -23.15
C GLY A 263 10.13 -0.27 -22.53
N GLU A 264 11.18 -0.06 -23.32
CA GLU A 264 12.46 0.44 -22.80
C GLU A 264 12.33 1.91 -22.36
N LEU A 265 11.58 2.71 -23.14
CA LEU A 265 11.24 4.07 -22.74
C LEU A 265 10.38 4.10 -21.47
N PHE A 266 9.39 3.21 -21.34
CA PHE A 266 8.59 3.06 -20.12
C PHE A 266 9.46 2.75 -18.92
N LYS A 267 10.36 1.77 -19.05
CA LYS A 267 11.29 1.34 -18.01
C LYS A 267 12.16 2.49 -17.54
N THR A 268 12.73 3.26 -18.46
CA THR A 268 13.56 4.43 -18.16
C THR A 268 12.78 5.51 -17.39
N LYS A 269 11.56 5.82 -17.83
CA LYS A 269 10.67 6.77 -17.13
C LYS A 269 10.32 6.30 -15.72
N LEU A 270 10.01 5.02 -15.57
CA LEU A 270 9.69 4.42 -14.28
C LEU A 270 10.89 4.41 -13.33
N GLN A 271 12.09 4.10 -13.83
CA GLN A 271 13.34 4.18 -13.05
C GLN A 271 13.59 5.60 -12.53
N THR A 272 13.31 6.61 -13.36
CA THR A 272 13.42 8.03 -12.98
C THR A 272 12.40 8.38 -11.88
N ALA A 273 11.15 7.94 -12.02
CA ALA A 273 10.12 8.13 -10.99
C ALA A 273 10.51 7.47 -9.66
N MET A 274 11.03 6.24 -9.69
CA MET A 274 11.51 5.53 -8.50
C MET A 274 12.71 6.23 -7.84
N ALA A 275 13.67 6.71 -8.63
CA ALA A 275 14.83 7.44 -8.12
C ALA A 275 14.40 8.71 -7.38
N ASN A 276 13.42 9.44 -7.93
CA ASN A 276 12.91 10.67 -7.32
C ASN A 276 12.11 10.40 -6.05
N ARG A 277 11.15 9.47 -6.08
CA ARG A 277 10.22 9.22 -4.96
C ARG A 277 10.88 8.52 -3.78
N PHE A 278 11.89 7.67 -4.03
CA PHE A 278 12.56 6.87 -3.00
C PHE A 278 14.03 7.24 -2.79
N LYS A 279 14.44 8.46 -3.15
CA LYS A 279 15.83 8.93 -3.03
C LYS A 279 16.39 8.78 -1.61
N ASN A 280 15.59 9.18 -0.63
CA ASN A 280 16.00 9.27 0.78
C ASN A 280 15.27 8.26 1.67
N ILE A 281 14.77 7.15 1.10
CA ILE A 281 13.96 6.19 1.87
C ILE A 281 14.76 5.56 3.02
N GLU A 282 16.05 5.30 2.80
CA GLU A 282 16.94 4.73 3.83
C GLU A 282 17.29 5.76 4.92
N MET A 283 17.27 7.05 4.60
CA MET A 283 17.50 8.13 5.58
C MET A 283 16.29 8.39 6.47
N CYS A 284 15.12 7.80 6.17
CA CYS A 284 13.97 7.88 7.05
C CYS A 284 14.21 7.04 8.31
N SER A 285 14.40 7.71 9.44
CA SER A 285 14.80 7.04 10.68
C SER A 285 13.80 5.97 11.14
N LEU A 286 12.49 6.16 10.97
CA LEU A 286 11.48 5.16 11.34
C LEU A 286 11.63 3.87 10.52
N LEU A 287 11.87 4.00 9.21
CA LEU A 287 12.07 2.86 8.31
C LEU A 287 13.42 2.18 8.55
N ALA A 288 14.48 2.98 8.75
CA ALA A 288 15.83 2.48 8.94
C ALA A 288 15.97 1.70 10.26
N VAL A 289 15.46 2.26 11.36
CA VAL A 289 15.48 1.61 12.67
C VAL A 289 14.66 0.32 12.66
N SER A 290 13.43 0.36 12.15
CA SER A 290 12.58 -0.83 12.08
C SER A 290 13.19 -1.94 11.22
N THR A 291 13.79 -1.60 10.08
CA THR A 291 14.49 -2.58 9.22
C THR A 291 15.72 -3.20 9.91
N LEU A 292 16.51 -2.39 10.63
CA LEU A 292 17.71 -2.87 11.32
C LEU A 292 17.39 -3.79 12.51
N LEU A 293 16.28 -3.53 13.20
CA LEU A 293 15.79 -4.35 14.31
C LEU A 293 15.14 -5.66 13.84
N ASP A 294 14.78 -5.75 12.56
CA ASP A 294 14.25 -6.98 11.99
C ASP A 294 15.38 -7.99 11.71
N PRO A 295 15.39 -9.15 12.39
CA PRO A 295 16.47 -10.12 12.27
C PRO A 295 16.60 -10.72 10.86
N ARG A 296 15.53 -10.66 10.04
CA ARG A 296 15.52 -11.15 8.66
C ARG A 296 16.35 -10.26 7.72
N PHE A 297 16.42 -8.97 7.99
CA PHE A 297 17.03 -7.99 7.08
C PHE A 297 18.30 -7.38 7.62
N LYS A 298 18.28 -6.87 8.86
CA LYS A 298 19.40 -6.14 9.46
C LYS A 298 19.95 -5.09 8.47
N LYS A 299 21.18 -5.28 7.99
CA LYS A 299 21.88 -4.36 7.06
C LYS A 299 21.78 -4.79 5.58
N ILE A 300 21.25 -5.98 5.28
CA ILE A 300 21.39 -6.65 3.98
C ILE A 300 20.91 -5.80 2.81
N HIS A 301 19.78 -5.10 3.00
CA HIS A 301 19.13 -4.36 1.93
C HIS A 301 19.44 -2.86 1.93
N PHE A 302 20.37 -2.38 2.75
CA PHE A 302 20.78 -0.97 2.72
C PHE A 302 21.82 -0.73 1.63
N LYS A 303 21.71 0.40 0.94
CA LYS A 303 22.69 0.88 -0.05
C LYS A 303 23.47 2.09 0.45
N ASP A 304 22.95 2.82 1.43
CA ASP A 304 23.59 4.00 2.02
C ASP A 304 24.20 3.67 3.40
N PRO A 305 25.55 3.61 3.51
CA PRO A 305 26.21 3.37 4.79
C PRO A 305 25.95 4.45 5.84
N CYS A 306 25.71 5.70 5.41
CA CYS A 306 25.40 6.81 6.31
C CYS A 306 24.04 6.60 6.97
N ALA A 307 23.04 6.16 6.20
CA ALA A 307 21.71 5.81 6.72
C ALA A 307 21.80 4.75 7.83
N VAL A 308 22.58 3.68 7.60
CA VAL A 308 22.82 2.61 8.59
C VAL A 308 23.50 3.17 9.84
N SER A 309 24.54 3.98 9.68
CA SER A 309 25.28 4.56 10.79
C SER A 309 24.38 5.45 11.66
N SER A 310 23.62 6.36 11.05
CA SER A 310 22.68 7.24 11.73
C SER A 310 21.60 6.47 12.49
N ALA A 311 21.01 5.44 11.87
CA ALA A 311 19.98 4.63 12.51
C ALA A 311 20.54 3.78 13.68
N LEU A 312 21.74 3.22 13.55
CA LEU A 312 22.41 2.53 14.66
C LEU A 312 22.75 3.46 15.82
N ALA A 313 23.20 4.69 15.54
CA ALA A 313 23.46 5.69 16.57
C ALA A 313 22.18 6.03 17.35
N ARG A 314 21.04 6.16 16.65
CA ARG A 314 19.74 6.35 17.30
C ARG A 314 19.35 5.15 18.17
N ILE A 315 19.49 3.92 17.68
CA ILE A 315 19.18 2.71 18.46
C ILE A 315 20.01 2.66 19.74
N ARG A 316 21.33 2.93 19.66
CA ARG A 316 22.21 2.96 20.84
C ARG A 316 21.75 3.99 21.86
N LYS A 317 21.44 5.21 21.41
CA LYS A 317 20.92 6.27 22.27
C LYS A 317 19.62 5.86 22.96
N GLU A 318 18.71 5.19 22.25
CA GLU A 318 17.45 4.70 22.84
C GLU A 318 17.69 3.57 23.86
N ILE A 319 18.67 2.68 23.62
CA ILE A 319 19.06 1.65 24.58
C ILE A 319 19.65 2.27 25.86
N GLU A 320 20.48 3.31 25.72
CA GLU A 320 21.09 4.01 26.86
C GLU A 320 20.05 4.74 27.73
N THR A 321 18.95 5.20 27.14
CA THR A 321 17.87 5.89 27.87
C THR A 321 16.80 4.94 28.41
N MET A 322 16.80 3.66 27.99
CA MET A 322 15.94 2.65 28.59
C MET A 322 16.39 2.36 30.02
N LYS A 323 15.53 2.66 31.00
CA LYS A 323 15.72 2.14 32.36
C LYS A 323 15.69 0.60 32.29
N PRO A 324 16.55 -0.11 33.03
CA PRO A 324 16.48 -1.56 33.10
C PRO A 324 15.06 -1.95 33.52
N VAL A 325 14.37 -2.69 32.65
CA VAL A 325 13.08 -3.28 32.97
C VAL A 325 13.40 -4.45 33.90
N ASP A 326 12.96 -4.38 35.17
CA ASP A 326 13.02 -5.53 36.06
C ASP A 326 12.42 -6.73 35.33
N PRO A 327 13.13 -7.86 35.21
CA PRO A 327 12.62 -9.01 34.52
C PRO A 327 11.30 -9.40 35.19
N LYS A 328 10.19 -9.31 34.44
CA LYS A 328 8.90 -9.86 34.90
C LYS A 328 9.18 -11.29 35.38
N PRO A 329 8.79 -11.66 36.61
CA PRO A 329 9.07 -12.98 37.14
C PRO A 329 8.56 -14.01 36.14
N ARG A 330 9.47 -14.90 35.74
CA ARG A 330 9.17 -16.02 34.86
C ARG A 330 8.00 -16.79 35.50
N PRO A 331 6.92 -17.13 34.77
CA PRO A 331 5.84 -17.91 35.35
C PRO A 331 6.43 -19.18 35.95
N THR A 332 6.33 -19.31 37.28
CA THR A 332 6.74 -20.51 38.00
C THR A 332 5.89 -21.66 37.47
N ALA A 333 6.55 -22.65 36.87
CA ALA A 333 5.89 -23.89 36.50
C ALA A 333 5.26 -24.49 37.76
N VAL A 334 3.93 -24.48 37.82
CA VAL A 334 3.19 -25.18 38.86
C VAL A 334 3.36 -26.67 38.55
N ASN A 335 4.36 -27.29 39.17
CA ASN A 335 4.47 -28.74 39.25
C ASN A 335 3.30 -29.23 40.10
N THR A 336 2.20 -29.58 39.45
CA THR A 336 1.14 -30.39 40.03
C THR A 336 1.68 -31.81 40.21
N VAL A 337 2.23 -32.07 41.40
CA VAL A 337 2.51 -33.42 41.87
C VAL A 337 1.15 -34.08 42.13
N ASN A 338 0.70 -34.92 41.20
CA ASN A 338 -0.41 -35.83 41.43
C ASN A 338 0.00 -36.83 42.52
N SER A 339 -0.47 -36.59 43.74
CA SER A 339 -0.50 -37.56 44.83
C SER A 339 -1.95 -38.03 44.99
N ASN A 340 -2.37 -38.96 44.12
CA ASN A 340 -3.55 -39.75 44.40
C ASN A 340 -3.12 -40.97 45.22
N SER A 341 -3.25 -40.81 46.53
CA SER A 341 -3.36 -41.90 47.49
C SER A 341 -4.84 -42.24 47.65
N ILE A 342 -5.22 -43.47 47.28
CA ILE A 342 -6.03 -44.46 48.00
C ILE A 342 -6.34 -45.58 47.01
#